data_AF-A0A8T5MWM5-F1
#
_entry.id   AF-A0A8T5MWM5-F1
#
_cell.length_a   1.000
_cell.length_b   1.000
_cell.length_c   1.000
_cell.angle_alpha   90.00
_cell.angle_beta   90.00
_cell.angle_gamma   90.00
#
_symmetry.space_group_name_H-M   'P 1'
#
loop_
_entity.id
_entity.type
_entity.pdbx_description
1 polymer ?
#
loop_
_entity_poly.entity_id
_entity_poly.type
_entity_poly.pdbx_seq_one_letter_code
_entity_poly.pdbx_strand_id
1 'polypeptide(L)'
;MTSMIEKIGTVFLIIQAVLVGIASIALIVGCIGIMKAIGATNANIMSLFLVEAGMISLVGGVLGCILGGICAKVISMGASMYIGMYMPAIATPEVAIGGMIIAILVGVISGLYPARRAAKMSPVEAVRYE
;
A
#
# COMPACT_ATOMS: atom_id res chain seq x y z
N MET A 1 10.09 -16.69 -30.49
CA MET A 1 11.34 -16.55 -29.71
C MET A 1 11.34 -15.28 -28.86
N THR A 2 10.97 -14.13 -29.42
CA THR A 2 10.80 -12.85 -28.70
C THR A 2 9.79 -12.92 -27.54
N SER A 3 8.64 -13.57 -27.72
CA SER A 3 7.63 -13.75 -26.67
C SER A 3 8.09 -14.61 -25.46
N MET A 4 9.11 -15.46 -25.64
CA MET A 4 9.70 -16.24 -24.55
C MET A 4 10.68 -15.40 -23.74
N ILE A 5 11.44 -14.53 -24.40
CA ILE A 5 12.40 -13.61 -23.78
C ILE A 5 11.65 -12.55 -22.94
N GLU A 6 10.54 -12.00 -23.44
CA GLU A 6 9.71 -11.03 -22.68
C GLU A 6 9.18 -11.63 -21.39
N LYS A 7 8.65 -12.86 -21.42
CA LYS A 7 8.15 -13.55 -20.21
C LYS A 7 9.25 -13.77 -19.17
N ILE A 8 10.46 -14.15 -19.60
CA ILE A 8 11.62 -14.31 -18.70
C ILE A 8 12.00 -12.95 -18.10
N GLY A 9 12.01 -11.88 -18.90
CA GLY A 9 12.26 -10.52 -18.43
C GLY A 9 11.28 -10.06 -17.35
N THR A 10 9.97 -10.32 -17.55
CA THR A 10 8.94 -9.97 -16.54
C THR A 10 9.17 -10.71 -15.22
N VAL A 11 9.55 -11.98 -15.26
CA VAL A 11 9.84 -12.76 -14.04
C VAL A 11 11.03 -12.16 -13.28
N PHE A 12 12.11 -11.80 -13.98
CA PHE A 12 13.26 -11.15 -13.35
C PHE A 12 12.91 -9.81 -12.70
N LEU A 13 12.08 -8.99 -13.37
CA LEU A 13 11.65 -7.70 -12.81
C LEU A 13 10.82 -7.88 -11.53
N ILE A 14 9.93 -8.86 -11.49
CA ILE A 14 9.13 -9.15 -10.28
C ILE A 14 10.06 -9.57 -9.13
N ILE A 15 11.03 -10.45 -9.39
CA ILE A 15 11.98 -10.90 -8.37
C ILE A 15 12.78 -9.71 -7.80
N GLN A 16 13.29 -8.83 -8.66
CA GLN A 16 14.05 -7.65 -8.23
C GLN A 16 13.20 -6.70 -7.38
N ALA A 17 11.96 -6.44 -7.76
CA ALA A 17 11.06 -5.58 -6.99
C ALA A 17 10.82 -6.11 -5.57
N VAL A 18 10.62 -7.43 -5.43
CA VAL A 18 10.43 -8.07 -4.11
C VAL A 18 11.69 -7.98 -3.24
N LEU A 19 12.85 -8.28 -3.81
CA LEU A 19 14.13 -8.23 -3.08
C LEU A 19 14.45 -6.82 -2.56
N VAL A 20 14.25 -5.79 -3.40
CA VAL A 20 14.45 -4.38 -3.01
C VAL A 20 13.50 -3.98 -1.88
N GLY A 21 12.24 -4.45 -1.92
CA GLY A 21 11.26 -4.19 -0.87
C GLY A 21 11.68 -4.75 0.49
N ILE A 22 12.17 -6.00 0.52
CA ILE A 22 12.67 -6.62 1.76
C ILE A 22 13.87 -5.86 2.31
N ALA A 23 14.83 -5.51 1.46
CA ALA A 23 16.01 -4.76 1.87
C ALA A 23 15.67 -3.37 2.44
N SER A 24 14.68 -2.70 1.85
CA SER A 24 14.23 -1.36 2.29
C SER A 24 13.67 -1.36 3.71
N ILE A 25 12.97 -2.44 4.11
CA ILE A 25 12.45 -2.58 5.47
C ILE A 25 13.59 -2.63 6.50
N ALA A 26 14.68 -3.33 6.19
CA ALA A 26 15.84 -3.42 7.09
C ALA A 26 16.49 -2.06 7.30
N LEU A 27 16.70 -1.29 6.22
CA LEU A 27 17.30 0.05 6.29
C LEU A 27 16.48 1.02 7.16
N ILE A 28 15.16 0.92 7.11
CA ILE A 28 14.26 1.78 7.89
C ILE A 28 14.42 1.52 9.39
N VAL A 29 14.65 0.27 9.82
CA VAL A 29 14.82 -0.08 11.25
C VAL A 29 16.03 0.65 11.85
N GLY A 30 17.16 0.66 11.15
CA GLY A 30 18.37 1.38 11.58
C GLY A 30 18.13 2.88 11.73
N CYS A 31 17.46 3.50 10.77
CA CYS A 31 17.11 4.93 10.81
C CYS A 31 16.24 5.29 12.04
N ILE A 32 15.31 4.41 12.46
CA ILE A 32 14.50 4.64 13.68
C ILE A 32 15.38 4.61 14.93
N GLY A 33 16.37 3.73 14.97
CA GLY A 33 17.37 3.67 16.04
C GLY A 33 18.13 4.98 16.21
N ILE A 34 18.59 5.55 15.09
CA ILE A 34 19.29 6.84 15.06
C ILE A 34 18.36 7.96 15.53
N MET A 35 17.12 8.03 15.02
CA MET A 35 16.13 9.03 15.43
C MET A 35 15.85 8.97 16.95
N LYS A 36 15.72 7.77 17.51
CA LYS A 36 15.54 7.60 18.97
C LYS A 36 16.79 8.00 19.76
N ALA A 37 17.99 7.74 19.23
CA ALA A 37 19.26 8.09 19.89
C ALA A 37 19.47 9.61 19.97
N ILE A 38 19.01 10.37 18.97
CA ILE A 38 19.05 11.84 18.97
C ILE A 38 17.88 12.49 19.75
N GLY A 39 17.02 11.69 20.39
CA GLY A 39 15.96 12.18 21.27
C GLY A 39 14.56 12.30 20.65
N ALA A 40 14.30 11.70 19.49
CA ALA A 40 12.93 11.67 18.94
C ALA A 40 11.98 10.95 19.91
N THR A 41 10.82 11.56 20.18
CA THR A 41 9.83 10.96 21.09
C THR A 41 9.07 9.83 20.40
N ASN A 42 8.50 8.91 21.19
CA ASN A 42 7.63 7.86 20.67
C ASN A 42 6.44 8.44 19.87
N ALA A 43 5.94 9.63 20.25
CA ALA A 43 4.88 10.31 19.53
C ALA A 43 5.32 10.80 18.14
N ASN A 44 6.55 11.32 18.00
CA ASN A 44 7.08 11.73 16.69
C ASN A 44 7.15 10.54 15.73
N ILE A 45 7.74 9.42 16.18
CA ILE A 45 7.83 8.20 15.37
C ILE A 45 6.45 7.67 15.02
N MET A 46 5.52 7.62 15.98
CA MET A 46 4.16 7.15 15.73
C MET A 46 3.44 8.04 14.70
N SER A 47 3.59 9.36 14.79
CA SER A 47 2.99 10.30 13.83
C SER A 47 3.54 10.14 12.41
N LEU A 48 4.85 9.90 12.27
CA LEU A 48 5.49 9.69 10.97
C LEU A 48 4.88 8.48 10.24
N PHE A 49 4.82 7.33 10.91
CA PHE A 49 4.26 6.11 10.34
C PHE A 49 2.76 6.21 10.07
N LEU A 50 2.00 6.90 10.92
CA LEU A 50 0.57 7.10 10.68
C LEU A 50 0.29 8.02 9.48
N VAL A 51 1.08 9.08 9.33
CA VAL A 51 1.00 9.97 8.16
C VAL A 51 1.40 9.21 6.89
N GLU A 52 2.47 8.41 6.93
CA GLU A 52 2.89 7.58 5.81
C GLU A 52 1.81 6.55 5.43
N ALA A 53 1.25 5.84 6.41
CA ALA A 53 0.14 4.92 6.19
C ALA A 53 -1.06 5.65 5.57
N GLY A 54 -1.41 6.84 6.07
CA GLY A 54 -2.48 7.68 5.52
C GLY A 54 -2.21 8.08 4.06
N MET A 55 -0.99 8.50 3.74
CA MET A 55 -0.59 8.86 2.36
C MET A 55 -0.66 7.66 1.42
N ILE A 56 -0.13 6.50 1.83
CA ILE A 56 -0.21 5.26 1.04
C ILE A 56 -1.68 4.86 0.81
N SER A 57 -2.52 5.02 1.84
CA SER A 57 -3.96 4.71 1.75
C SER A 57 -4.71 5.65 0.82
N LEU A 58 -4.34 6.93 0.81
CA LEU A 58 -4.90 7.90 -0.12
C LEU A 58 -4.57 7.53 -1.56
N VAL A 59 -3.29 7.25 -1.85
CA VAL A 59 -2.86 6.86 -3.19
C VAL A 59 -3.51 5.53 -3.60
N GLY A 60 -3.51 4.54 -2.71
CA GLY A 60 -4.17 3.25 -2.92
C GLY A 60 -5.67 3.37 -3.11
N GLY A 61 -6.34 4.26 -2.37
CA GLY A 61 -7.76 4.53 -2.47
C GLY A 61 -8.14 5.18 -3.82
N VAL A 62 -7.36 6.17 -4.28
CA VAL A 62 -7.55 6.78 -5.61
C VAL A 62 -7.38 5.73 -6.71
N LEU A 63 -6.28 4.97 -6.67
CA LEU A 63 -6.01 3.91 -7.64
C LEU A 63 -7.09 2.82 -7.60
N GLY A 64 -7.52 2.42 -6.41
CA GLY A 64 -8.59 1.46 -6.20
C GLY A 64 -9.94 1.92 -6.78
N CYS A 65 -10.30 3.20 -6.60
CA CYS A 65 -11.51 3.76 -7.18
C CYS A 65 -11.46 3.78 -8.72
N ILE A 66 -10.32 4.19 -9.30
CA ILE A 66 -10.12 4.20 -10.75
C ILE A 66 -10.22 2.78 -11.32
N LEU A 67 -9.48 1.83 -10.75
CA LEU A 67 -9.48 0.45 -11.19
C LEU A 67 -10.85 -0.21 -10.99
N GLY A 68 -11.50 0.01 -9.85
CA GLY A 68 -12.85 -0.48 -9.57
C GLY A 68 -13.88 0.02 -10.57
N GLY A 69 -13.82 1.31 -10.95
CA GLY A 69 -14.68 1.89 -11.98
C GLY A 69 -14.43 1.29 -13.37
N ILE A 70 -13.17 1.07 -13.75
CA ILE A 70 -12.80 0.41 -15.01
C ILE A 70 -13.33 -1.03 -15.01
N CYS A 71 -13.10 -1.80 -13.95
CA CYS A 71 -13.59 -3.16 -13.80
C CYS A 71 -15.11 -3.25 -13.89
N ALA A 72 -15.83 -2.35 -13.20
CA ALA A 72 -17.29 -2.29 -13.26
C ALA A 72 -17.79 -2.07 -14.69
N LYS A 73 -17.15 -1.17 -15.45
CA LYS A 73 -17.49 -0.92 -16.85
C LYS A 73 -17.21 -2.12 -17.75
N VAL A 74 -16.06 -2.76 -17.59
CA VAL A 74 -15.68 -3.97 -18.35
C VAL A 74 -16.67 -5.11 -18.09
N ILE A 75 -17.02 -5.34 -16.83
CA ILE A 75 -18.00 -6.37 -16.43
C ILE A 75 -19.38 -6.06 -17.02
N SER A 76 -19.83 -4.81 -16.94
CA SER A 76 -21.11 -4.37 -17.52
C SER A 76 -21.19 -4.59 -19.03
N MET A 77 -20.12 -4.23 -19.76
CA MET A 77 -20.04 -4.47 -21.21
C MET A 77 -20.02 -5.96 -21.55
N GLY A 78 -19.27 -6.77 -20.79
CA GLY A 78 -19.24 -8.23 -20.96
C GLY A 78 -20.60 -8.87 -20.69
N ALA A 79 -21.28 -8.48 -19.61
CA ALA A 79 -22.60 -9.00 -19.26
C ALA A 79 -23.64 -8.68 -20.35
N SER A 80 -23.63 -7.46 -20.88
CA SER A 80 -24.54 -7.07 -21.95
C SER A 80 -24.28 -7.84 -23.26
N MET A 81 -23.02 -8.12 -23.59
CA MET A 81 -22.64 -8.76 -24.85
C MET A 81 -22.80 -10.28 -24.83
N TYR A 82 -22.48 -10.94 -23.71
CA TYR A 82 -22.44 -12.40 -23.62
C TYR A 82 -23.65 -13.02 -22.91
N ILE A 83 -24.26 -12.29 -21.97
CA ILE A 83 -25.37 -12.80 -21.13
C ILE A 83 -26.70 -12.18 -21.57
N GLY A 84 -26.69 -11.06 -22.32
CA GLY A 84 -27.89 -10.34 -22.72
C GLY A 84 -28.59 -9.61 -21.56
N MET A 85 -27.95 -9.54 -20.39
CA MET A 85 -28.43 -8.80 -19.23
C MET A 85 -27.80 -7.42 -19.17
N TYR A 86 -28.64 -6.39 -19.03
CA TYR A 86 -28.18 -5.03 -18.77
C TYR A 86 -27.89 -4.84 -17.28
N MET A 87 -26.62 -4.88 -16.89
CA MET A 87 -26.15 -4.49 -15.56
C MET A 87 -25.52 -3.10 -15.64
N PRO A 88 -26.20 -2.03 -15.19
CA PRO A 88 -25.63 -0.70 -15.21
C PRO A 88 -24.44 -0.62 -14.24
N ALA A 89 -23.29 -0.15 -14.72
CA ALA A 89 -22.15 0.17 -13.87
C ALA A 89 -22.43 1.47 -13.11
N ILE A 90 -23.03 1.36 -11.93
CA ILE A 90 -23.36 2.50 -11.07
C ILE A 90 -22.10 2.89 -10.30
N ALA A 91 -21.31 3.79 -10.89
CA ALA A 91 -20.19 4.45 -10.21
C ALA A 91 -20.62 5.86 -9.80
N THR A 92 -21.40 5.97 -8.71
CA THR A 92 -21.77 7.29 -8.17
C THR A 92 -20.61 7.89 -7.38
N PRO A 93 -20.49 9.23 -7.31
CA PRO A 93 -19.51 9.91 -6.46
C PRO A 93 -19.59 9.47 -4.99
N GLU A 94 -20.79 9.14 -4.51
CA GLU A 94 -21.03 8.67 -3.14
C GLU A 94 -20.31 7.35 -2.84
N VAL A 95 -20.34 6.40 -3.78
CA VAL A 95 -19.65 5.11 -3.65
C VAL A 95 -18.14 5.31 -3.68
N ALA A 96 -17.64 6.21 -4.52
CA ALA A 96 -16.22 6.54 -4.58
C ALA A 96 -15.73 7.19 -3.28
N ILE A 97 -16.48 8.15 -2.74
CA ILE A 97 -16.17 8.80 -1.46
C ILE A 97 -16.22 7.78 -0.31
N GLY A 98 -17.25 6.93 -0.28
CA GLY A 98 -17.37 5.86 0.71
C GLY A 98 -16.19 4.88 0.66
N GLY A 99 -15.80 4.45 -0.54
CA GLY A 99 -14.63 3.60 -0.76
C GLY A 99 -13.32 4.26 -0.31
N MET A 100 -13.16 5.55 -0.58
CA MET A 100 -11.98 6.32 -0.16
C MET A 100 -11.88 6.45 1.37
N ILE A 101 -12.99 6.71 2.05
CA ILE A 101 -13.05 6.74 3.52
C ILE A 101 -12.65 5.38 4.10
N ILE A 102 -13.19 4.30 3.55
CA ILE A 102 -12.85 2.94 3.98
C ILE A 102 -11.36 2.66 3.75
N ALA A 103 -10.81 3.03 2.59
CA ALA A 103 -9.39 2.83 2.27
C ALA A 103 -8.47 3.53 3.29
N ILE A 104 -8.75 4.79 3.61
CA ILE A 104 -8.00 5.56 4.61
C ILE A 104 -8.13 4.94 6.00
N LEU A 105 -9.36 4.58 6.41
CA LEU A 105 -9.59 3.96 7.72
C LEU A 105 -8.83 2.65 7.87
N VAL A 106 -8.95 1.75 6.88
CA VAL A 106 -8.27 0.45 6.89
C VAL A 106 -6.76 0.62 6.92
N GLY A 107 -6.21 1.52 6.12
CA GLY A 107 -4.77 1.73 6.08
C GLY A 107 -4.21 2.41 7.33
N VAL A 108 -4.93 3.37 7.92
CA VAL A 108 -4.53 3.97 9.22
C VAL A 108 -4.63 2.95 10.35
N ILE A 109 -5.70 2.16 10.42
CA ILE A 109 -5.89 1.13 11.45
C ILE A 109 -4.81 0.05 11.33
N SER A 110 -4.53 -0.41 10.12
CA SER A 110 -3.47 -1.41 9.88
C SER A 110 -2.08 -0.85 10.17
N GLY A 111 -1.83 0.43 9.88
CA GLY A 111 -0.58 1.13 10.19
C GLY A 111 -0.37 1.42 11.68
N LEU A 112 -1.43 1.39 12.49
CA LEU A 112 -1.35 1.68 13.93
C LEU A 112 -0.51 0.65 14.70
N TYR A 113 -0.63 -0.63 14.37
CA TYR A 113 0.17 -1.69 14.99
C TYR A 113 1.68 -1.55 14.70
N PRO A 114 2.14 -1.50 13.44
CA PRO A 114 3.55 -1.31 13.13
C PRO A 114 4.08 0.03 13.63
N ALA A 115 3.29 1.12 13.55
CA ALA A 115 3.68 2.43 14.10
C ALA A 115 3.95 2.37 15.61
N ARG A 116 3.08 1.70 16.38
CA ARG A 116 3.28 1.50 17.82
C ARG A 116 4.49 0.62 18.12
N ARG A 117 4.73 -0.41 17.31
CA ARG A 117 5.91 -1.28 17.45
C ARG A 117 7.20 -0.51 17.19
N ALA A 118 7.26 0.26 16.10
CA ALA A 118 8.39 1.12 15.77
C ALA A 118 8.65 2.20 16.83
N ALA A 119 7.58 2.86 17.31
CA ALA A 119 7.68 3.88 18.34
C ALA A 119 8.21 3.36 19.68
N LYS A 120 8.05 2.07 20.00
CA LYS A 120 8.55 1.46 21.24
C LYS A 120 9.94 0.86 21.10
N MET A 121 10.48 0.77 19.89
CA MET A 121 11.83 0.23 19.66
C MET A 121 12.88 1.11 20.34
N SER A 122 13.82 0.47 21.02
CA SER A 122 14.96 1.14 21.66
C SER A 122 16.15 1.26 20.70
N PRO A 123 17.03 2.28 20.86
CA PRO A 123 18.23 2.42 20.04
C PRO A 123 19.14 1.18 20.09
N VAL A 124 19.23 0.54 21.26
CA VAL A 124 20.05 -0.66 21.47
C VAL A 124 19.49 -1.86 20.71
N GLU A 125 18.16 -2.01 20.64
CA GLU A 125 17.53 -3.04 19.81
C GLU A 125 17.76 -2.79 18.32
N ALA A 126 17.69 -1.53 17.86
CA ALA A 126 17.90 -1.21 16.45
C ALA A 126 19.32 -1.56 15.97
N VAL A 127 20.34 -1.28 16.78
CA VAL A 127 21.75 -1.59 16.47
C VAL A 127 22.06 -3.09 16.59
N ARG A 128 21.35 -3.82 17.45
CA ARG A 128 21.49 -5.29 17.57
C ARG A 128 20.94 -6.08 16.38
N TYR A 129 20.11 -5.43 15.56
CA TYR A 129 19.53 -6.02 14.35
C TYR A 129 20.36 -5.77 13.08
N GLU A 130 21.41 -4.94 13.17
CA GLU A 130 22.48 -4.85 12.16
C GLU A 130 23.60 -5.87 12.41
#